data_AF-A0A9E3M3S0-F1
#
_entry.id   AF-A0A9E3M3S0-F1
#
_cell.length_a   1.000
_cell.length_b   1.000
_cell.length_c   1.000
_cell.angle_alpha   90.00
_cell.angle_beta   90.00
_cell.angle_gamma   90.00
#
_symmetry.space_group_name_H-M   'P 1'
#
loop_
_entity.id
_entity.type
_entity.pdbx_description
1 polymer ?
#
loop_
_entity_poly.entity_id
_entity_poly.type
_entity_poly.pdbx_seq_one_letter_code
_entity_poly.pdbx_strand_id
1 'polypeptide(L)'
;MRSRLRSGRIQVLSGLIFLLCANFTPATPSHPLSCAEQTGALLAAGDTTGALAALDNKLRANNEDHAALLERGWLRLELDRKDLAAEDFKLALGSESGDLRISAYIGLAWCSHVPGKRRSVAMGYIRRALAVDSGSKEALYAKTMIMLDFEPTTDDVRVAKRALFRLLETDFTYRDAYRLWRDVVMDRTDKEIRKVDKLLAAYLDTHPDSASWRLDLAWDRYLVESAQAALDELAALENLNPEFSHPDQLLLKSRCRLESGDTLAFQSLYWQAVDLAGQTGQFDRLITEAATIFTPEDQDRFEQAVADGARQKFLHFF
;
A
#
# COMPACT_ATOMS: atom_id res chain seq x y z
N MET A 1 3.57 10.07 -16.77
CA MET A 1 3.57 9.66 -15.33
C MET A 1 2.32 9.98 -14.45
N ARG A 2 1.70 11.18 -14.48
CA ARG A 2 0.55 11.55 -13.57
C ARG A 2 -0.78 10.81 -13.79
N SER A 3 -0.96 10.15 -14.94
CA SER A 3 -2.20 9.46 -15.33
C SER A 3 -2.31 8.03 -14.77
N ARG A 4 -1.20 7.27 -14.71
CA ARG A 4 -1.21 5.87 -14.21
C ARG A 4 -1.41 5.78 -12.69
N LEU A 5 -0.96 6.77 -11.91
CA LEU A 5 -1.26 6.88 -10.48
C LEU A 5 -2.76 7.07 -10.19
N ARG A 6 -3.56 7.59 -11.13
CA ARG A 6 -5.01 7.76 -10.95
C ARG A 6 -5.79 6.45 -11.14
N SER A 7 -5.37 5.60 -12.08
CA SER A 7 -6.06 4.32 -12.38
C SER A 7 -5.81 3.26 -11.31
N GLY A 8 -4.57 3.13 -10.82
CA GLY A 8 -4.23 2.19 -9.73
C GLY A 8 -4.86 2.56 -8.39
N ARG A 9 -4.97 3.86 -8.06
CA ARG A 9 -5.51 4.33 -6.76
C ARG A 9 -7.01 4.08 -6.60
N ILE A 10 -7.79 4.09 -7.67
CA ILE A 10 -9.23 3.77 -7.63
C ILE A 10 -9.44 2.26 -7.39
N GLN A 11 -8.63 1.40 -8.01
CA GLN A 11 -8.67 -0.05 -7.75
C GLN A 11 -8.22 -0.41 -6.32
N VAL A 12 -7.25 0.30 -5.75
CA VAL A 12 -6.81 0.10 -4.35
C VAL A 12 -7.94 0.44 -3.37
N LEU A 13 -8.68 1.53 -3.59
CA LEU A 13 -9.82 1.92 -2.73
C LEU A 13 -10.97 0.90 -2.76
N SER A 14 -11.30 0.33 -3.93
CA SER A 14 -12.30 -0.74 -4.04
C SER A 14 -11.84 -2.06 -3.40
N GLY A 15 -10.55 -2.41 -3.48
CA GLY A 15 -10.00 -3.57 -2.77
C GLY A 15 -9.90 -3.36 -1.25
N LEU A 16 -9.72 -2.11 -0.79
CA LEU A 16 -9.49 -1.79 0.62
C LEU A 16 -10.73 -1.93 1.49
N ILE A 17 -11.91 -1.66 0.93
CA ILE A 17 -13.20 -1.79 1.62
C ILE A 17 -13.60 -3.27 1.69
N PHE A 18 -13.37 -4.05 0.63
CA PHE A 18 -13.56 -5.51 0.65
C PHE A 18 -12.74 -6.19 1.75
N LEU A 19 -11.50 -5.73 1.98
CA LEU A 19 -10.63 -6.25 3.05
C LEU A 19 -11.05 -5.81 4.47
N LEU A 20 -11.79 -4.70 4.62
CA LEU A 20 -12.34 -4.26 5.90
C LEU A 20 -13.51 -5.15 6.37
N CYS A 21 -14.27 -5.72 5.43
CA CYS A 21 -15.36 -6.65 5.75
C CYS A 21 -14.87 -8.07 6.06
N ALA A 22 -13.76 -8.51 5.47
CA ALA A 22 -13.28 -9.90 5.60
C ALA A 22 -12.64 -10.24 6.96
N ASN A 23 -12.07 -9.26 7.68
CA ASN A 23 -11.30 -9.50 8.91
C ASN A 23 -12.14 -9.59 10.20
N PHE A 24 -13.47 -9.63 10.13
CA PHE A 24 -14.37 -9.63 11.30
C PHE A 24 -15.03 -10.98 11.63
N THR A 25 -14.47 -12.12 11.22
CA THR A 25 -15.05 -13.45 11.53
C THR A 25 -14.16 -14.32 12.43
N PRO A 26 -14.60 -14.72 13.64
CA PRO A 26 -14.05 -15.88 14.33
C PRO A 26 -14.65 -17.17 13.73
N ALA A 27 -13.78 -18.11 13.36
CA ALA A 27 -14.17 -19.35 12.69
C ALA A 27 -14.68 -20.43 13.66
N THR A 28 -15.94 -20.86 13.51
CA THR A 28 -16.42 -22.22 13.85
C THR A 28 -17.69 -22.56 13.05
N PRO A 29 -17.75 -23.66 12.25
CA PRO A 29 -18.90 -23.98 11.42
C PRO A 29 -19.82 -25.02 12.09
N SER A 30 -21.04 -24.63 12.47
CA SER A 30 -22.21 -25.54 12.63
C SER A 30 -23.57 -24.84 12.85
N HIS A 31 -23.65 -23.52 12.69
CA HIS A 31 -24.90 -22.75 12.78
C HIS A 31 -25.35 -22.24 11.40
N PRO A 32 -26.64 -21.89 11.20
CA PRO A 32 -27.05 -21.09 10.05
C PRO A 32 -26.09 -19.90 9.93
N LEU A 33 -25.55 -19.68 8.72
CA LEU A 33 -24.52 -18.67 8.47
C LEU A 33 -24.89 -17.37 9.17
N SER A 34 -23.97 -16.84 9.96
CA SER A 34 -24.10 -15.50 10.51
C SER A 34 -24.31 -14.52 9.35
N CYS A 35 -25.04 -13.43 9.58
CA CYS A 35 -25.33 -12.48 8.51
C CYS A 35 -24.05 -11.95 7.83
N ALA A 36 -22.95 -11.82 8.56
CA ALA A 36 -21.65 -11.43 8.01
C ALA A 36 -21.15 -12.45 6.97
N GLU A 37 -21.29 -13.75 7.25
CA GLU A 37 -20.92 -14.82 6.33
C GLU A 37 -21.85 -14.85 5.10
N GLN A 38 -23.15 -14.59 5.28
CA GLN A 38 -24.09 -14.50 4.17
C GLN A 38 -23.83 -13.28 3.27
N THR A 39 -23.62 -12.10 3.86
CA THR A 39 -23.24 -10.89 3.13
C THR A 39 -21.91 -11.12 2.39
N GLY A 40 -20.92 -11.71 3.06
CA GLY A 40 -19.63 -12.05 2.47
C GLY A 40 -19.74 -13.01 1.29
N ALA A 41 -20.57 -14.07 1.39
CA ALA A 41 -20.81 -15.02 0.31
C ALA A 41 -21.49 -14.35 -0.90
N LEU A 42 -22.48 -13.48 -0.66
CA LEU A 42 -23.16 -12.74 -1.73
C LEU A 42 -22.21 -11.76 -2.43
N LEU A 43 -21.37 -11.05 -1.67
CA LEU A 43 -20.35 -10.18 -2.23
C LEU A 43 -19.29 -10.95 -3.03
N ALA A 44 -18.87 -12.12 -2.54
CA ALA A 44 -17.96 -13.00 -3.27
C ALA A 44 -18.57 -13.53 -4.59
N ALA A 45 -19.89 -13.71 -4.63
CA ALA A 45 -20.63 -14.03 -5.84
C ALA A 45 -20.90 -12.82 -6.76
N GLY A 46 -20.48 -11.61 -6.36
CA GLY A 46 -20.78 -10.37 -7.08
C GLY A 46 -22.22 -9.87 -6.93
N ASP A 47 -23.03 -10.48 -6.05
CA ASP A 47 -24.41 -10.09 -5.79
C ASP A 47 -24.51 -9.00 -4.72
N THR A 48 -24.04 -7.81 -5.08
CA THR A 48 -24.08 -6.61 -4.23
C THR A 48 -25.51 -6.21 -3.84
N THR A 49 -26.50 -6.50 -4.69
CA THR A 49 -27.91 -6.16 -4.43
C THR A 49 -28.52 -7.12 -3.42
N GLY A 50 -28.27 -8.43 -3.57
CA GLY A 50 -28.68 -9.44 -2.61
C GLY A 50 -28.03 -9.21 -1.24
N ALA A 51 -26.75 -8.87 -1.19
CA ALA A 51 -26.04 -8.52 0.04
C ALA A 51 -26.72 -7.35 0.78
N LEU A 52 -27.08 -6.29 0.04
CA LEU A 52 -27.78 -5.13 0.61
C LEU A 52 -29.18 -5.50 1.13
N ALA A 53 -29.93 -6.32 0.39
CA ALA A 53 -31.26 -6.77 0.80
C ALA A 53 -31.21 -7.66 2.05
N ALA A 54 -30.19 -8.50 2.19
CA ALA A 54 -29.98 -9.32 3.38
C ALA A 54 -29.73 -8.44 4.62
N LEU A 55 -28.84 -7.44 4.50
CA LEU A 55 -28.57 -6.47 5.56
C LEU A 55 -29.81 -5.64 5.92
N ASP A 56 -30.60 -5.21 4.94
CA ASP A 56 -31.84 -4.49 5.18
C ASP A 56 -32.86 -5.35 5.95
N ASN A 57 -33.02 -6.64 5.59
CA ASN A 57 -33.90 -7.55 6.32
C ASN A 57 -33.43 -7.77 7.76
N LYS A 58 -32.11 -7.91 7.97
CA LYS A 58 -31.54 -8.02 9.31
C LYS A 58 -31.81 -6.77 10.15
N LEU A 59 -31.60 -5.60 9.58
CA LEU A 59 -31.82 -4.32 10.28
C LEU A 59 -33.30 -3.99 10.50
N ARG A 60 -34.22 -4.59 9.73
CA ARG A 60 -35.65 -4.56 10.06
C ARG A 60 -35.99 -5.40 11.29
N ALA A 61 -35.29 -6.51 11.49
CA ALA A 61 -35.50 -7.38 12.65
C ALA A 61 -34.83 -6.81 13.92
N ASN A 62 -33.67 -6.16 13.77
CA ASN A 62 -32.97 -5.46 14.85
C ASN A 62 -32.30 -4.18 14.29
N ASN A 63 -32.92 -3.03 14.56
CA ASN A 63 -32.42 -1.74 14.09
C ASN A 63 -31.19 -1.22 14.85
N GLU A 64 -30.83 -1.86 15.95
CA GLU A 64 -29.66 -1.53 16.79
C GLU A 64 -28.48 -2.50 16.56
N ASP A 65 -28.55 -3.36 15.55
CA ASP A 65 -27.39 -4.18 15.17
C ASP A 65 -26.31 -3.30 14.52
N HIS A 66 -25.44 -2.74 15.37
CA HIS A 66 -24.38 -1.82 14.95
C HIS A 66 -23.36 -2.45 13.99
N ALA A 67 -23.14 -3.76 14.06
CA ALA A 67 -22.26 -4.46 13.11
C ALA A 67 -22.92 -4.52 11.72
N ALA A 68 -24.20 -4.87 11.64
CA ALA A 68 -24.96 -4.83 10.39
C ALA A 68 -25.08 -3.41 9.81
N LEU A 69 -25.21 -2.38 10.66
CA LEU A 69 -25.16 -0.99 10.24
C LEU A 69 -23.80 -0.64 9.62
N LEU A 70 -22.68 -1.06 10.21
CA LEU A 70 -21.35 -0.84 9.65
C LEU A 70 -21.18 -1.51 8.30
N GLU A 71 -21.51 -2.81 8.20
CA GLU A 71 -21.43 -3.56 6.95
C GLU A 71 -22.28 -2.90 5.84
N ARG A 72 -23.51 -2.48 6.16
CA ARG A 72 -24.38 -1.78 5.21
C ARG A 72 -23.82 -0.42 4.82
N GLY A 73 -23.25 0.32 5.78
CA GLY A 73 -22.62 1.61 5.54
C GLY A 73 -21.45 1.50 4.56
N TRP A 74 -20.57 0.51 4.74
CA TRP A 74 -19.45 0.25 3.82
C TRP A 74 -19.94 -0.14 2.43
N LEU A 75 -20.91 -1.05 2.34
CA LEU A 75 -21.49 -1.46 1.07
C LEU A 75 -22.14 -0.28 0.31
N ARG A 76 -22.85 0.59 1.03
CA ARG A 76 -23.44 1.81 0.46
C ARG A 76 -22.36 2.80 0.00
N LEU A 77 -21.26 2.91 0.73
CA LEU A 77 -20.13 3.75 0.35
C LEU A 77 -19.47 3.25 -0.94
N GLU A 78 -19.27 1.93 -1.10
CA GLU A 78 -18.79 1.32 -2.35
C GLU A 78 -19.71 1.59 -3.54
N LEU A 79 -21.03 1.61 -3.30
CA LEU A 79 -22.04 1.96 -4.28
C LEU A 79 -22.19 3.49 -4.53
N ASP A 80 -21.25 4.30 -4.02
CA ASP A 80 -21.24 5.77 -4.08
C ASP A 80 -22.47 6.44 -3.44
N ARG A 81 -23.18 5.75 -2.54
CA ARG A 81 -24.32 6.26 -1.77
C ARG A 81 -23.86 6.87 -0.46
N LYS A 82 -22.99 7.88 -0.55
CA LYS A 82 -22.26 8.47 0.59
C LYS A 82 -23.16 8.99 1.71
N ASP A 83 -24.30 9.60 1.38
CA ASP A 83 -25.22 10.15 2.37
C ASP A 83 -25.87 9.04 3.21
N LEU A 84 -26.37 7.99 2.56
CA LEU A 84 -26.96 6.82 3.23
C LEU A 84 -25.92 6.03 4.02
N ALA A 85 -24.70 5.91 3.50
CA ALA A 85 -23.58 5.32 4.24
C ALA A 85 -23.26 6.10 5.52
N ALA A 86 -23.25 7.43 5.44
CA ALA A 86 -22.99 8.28 6.59
C ALA A 86 -24.08 8.18 7.66
N GLU A 87 -25.34 7.98 7.27
CA GLU A 87 -26.44 7.70 8.22
C GLU A 87 -26.20 6.39 8.99
N ASP A 88 -25.85 5.32 8.28
CA ASP A 88 -25.57 4.02 8.89
C ASP A 88 -24.38 4.09 9.85
N PHE A 89 -23.28 4.73 9.45
CA PHE A 89 -22.13 4.91 10.32
C PHE A 89 -22.46 5.77 11.55
N LYS A 90 -23.30 6.80 11.43
CA LYS A 90 -23.75 7.59 12.60
C LYS A 90 -24.55 6.75 13.58
N LEU A 91 -25.43 5.87 13.11
CA LEU A 91 -26.18 4.96 13.97
C LEU A 91 -25.26 3.94 14.63
N ALA A 92 -24.24 3.43 13.92
CA ALA A 92 -23.25 2.51 14.47
C ALA A 92 -22.38 3.11 15.60
N LEU A 93 -22.26 4.44 15.68
CA LEU A 93 -21.55 5.09 16.78
C LEU A 93 -22.20 4.87 18.17
N GLY A 94 -23.47 4.43 18.21
CA GLY A 94 -24.15 4.06 19.45
C GLY A 94 -23.60 2.80 20.12
N SER A 95 -22.76 2.01 19.42
CA SER A 95 -22.21 0.77 19.95
C SER A 95 -21.36 0.97 21.20
N GLU A 96 -21.48 0.06 22.17
CA GLU A 96 -20.58 -0.03 23.32
C GLU A 96 -19.16 -0.50 22.92
N SER A 97 -19.03 -1.22 21.79
CA SER A 97 -17.73 -1.70 21.29
C SER A 97 -16.88 -0.55 20.75
N GLY A 98 -15.66 -0.43 21.28
CA GLY A 98 -14.67 0.55 20.79
C GLY A 98 -14.34 0.33 19.32
N ASP A 99 -14.17 -0.92 18.88
CA ASP A 99 -13.77 -1.27 17.52
C ASP A 99 -14.84 -0.91 16.48
N LEU A 100 -16.11 -1.12 16.83
CA LEU A 100 -17.23 -0.72 15.98
C LEU A 100 -17.32 0.81 15.88
N ARG A 101 -17.10 1.54 16.98
CA ARG A 101 -17.04 3.02 16.95
C ARG A 101 -15.87 3.54 16.13
N ILE A 102 -14.68 2.92 16.24
CA ILE A 102 -13.50 3.25 15.43
C ILE A 102 -13.83 3.07 13.95
N SER A 103 -14.37 1.92 13.57
CA SER A 103 -14.77 1.61 12.20
C SER A 103 -15.81 2.61 11.68
N ALA A 104 -16.79 2.98 12.50
CA ALA A 104 -17.81 3.95 12.14
C ALA A 104 -17.23 5.35 11.90
N TYR A 105 -16.30 5.80 12.75
CA TYR A 105 -15.58 7.06 12.53
C TYR A 105 -14.72 7.03 11.25
N ILE A 106 -14.07 5.91 10.94
CA ILE A 106 -13.32 5.77 9.69
C ILE A 106 -14.28 5.83 8.49
N GLY A 107 -15.42 5.14 8.53
CA GLY A 107 -16.46 5.21 7.50
C GLY A 107 -16.96 6.64 7.27
N LEU A 108 -17.25 7.38 8.35
CA LEU A 108 -17.62 8.80 8.27
C LEU A 108 -16.51 9.67 7.70
N ALA A 109 -15.24 9.38 8.01
CA ALA A 109 -14.11 10.07 7.42
C ALA A 109 -14.14 9.94 5.90
N TRP A 110 -14.34 8.71 5.38
CA TRP A 110 -14.43 8.45 3.95
C TRP A 110 -15.67 9.06 3.27
N CYS A 111 -16.84 9.00 3.90
CA CYS A 111 -18.04 9.68 3.39
C CYS A 111 -17.83 11.19 3.23
N SER A 112 -17.09 11.80 4.17
CA SER A 112 -16.79 13.24 4.16
C SER A 112 -15.55 13.62 3.34
N HIS A 113 -14.77 12.62 2.90
CA HIS A 113 -13.54 12.83 2.15
C HIS A 113 -13.86 13.20 0.72
N VAL A 114 -13.41 14.38 0.32
CA VAL A 114 -13.47 14.87 -1.05
C VAL A 114 -12.04 15.13 -1.50
N PRO A 115 -11.53 14.44 -2.53
CA PRO A 115 -10.17 14.69 -3.01
C PRO A 115 -9.90 16.18 -3.26
N GLY A 116 -8.83 16.72 -2.67
CA GLY A 116 -8.46 18.13 -2.75
C GLY A 116 -9.38 19.14 -2.04
N LYS A 117 -10.45 18.71 -1.35
CA LYS A 117 -11.41 19.60 -0.65
C LYS A 117 -11.81 19.03 0.72
N ARG A 118 -12.11 19.90 1.70
CA ARG A 118 -12.74 19.49 2.99
C ARG A 118 -12.00 18.38 3.78
N ARG A 119 -10.70 18.17 3.57
CA ARG A 119 -9.87 17.19 4.30
C ARG A 119 -9.95 17.37 5.83
N SER A 120 -10.17 18.59 6.31
CA SER A 120 -10.33 18.90 7.73
C SER A 120 -11.51 18.17 8.40
N VAL A 121 -12.61 17.92 7.68
CA VAL A 121 -13.79 17.21 8.21
C VAL A 121 -13.48 15.73 8.37
N ALA A 122 -12.93 15.09 7.33
CA ALA A 122 -12.49 13.69 7.38
C ALA A 122 -11.48 13.48 8.51
N MET A 123 -10.52 14.39 8.64
CA MET A 123 -9.55 14.37 9.73
C MET A 123 -10.14 14.66 11.12
N GLY A 124 -11.30 15.29 11.20
CA GLY A 124 -12.09 15.38 12.42
C GLY A 124 -12.54 14.00 12.89
N TYR A 125 -13.07 13.18 11.98
CA TYR A 125 -13.50 11.83 12.31
C TYR A 125 -12.34 10.87 12.61
N ILE A 126 -11.24 10.93 11.84
CA ILE A 126 -10.03 10.15 12.13
C ILE A 126 -9.47 10.48 13.53
N ARG A 127 -9.47 11.75 13.94
CA ARG A 127 -9.06 12.12 15.30
C ARG A 127 -9.96 11.53 16.38
N ARG A 128 -11.28 11.42 16.12
CA ARG A 128 -12.21 10.77 17.04
C ARG A 128 -11.97 9.26 17.11
N ALA A 129 -11.70 8.59 15.99
CA ALA A 129 -11.28 7.19 15.98
C ALA A 129 -10.03 6.96 16.85
N LEU A 130 -8.98 7.77 16.63
CA LEU A 130 -7.74 7.71 17.42
C LEU A 130 -7.89 8.18 18.87
N ALA A 131 -9.01 8.81 19.24
CA ALA A 131 -9.32 9.15 20.62
C ALA A 131 -9.96 7.97 21.38
N VAL A 132 -10.62 7.05 20.65
CA VAL A 132 -11.11 5.78 21.23
C VAL A 132 -9.93 4.84 21.48
N ASP A 133 -9.07 4.67 20.48
CA ASP A 133 -7.79 3.97 20.62
C ASP A 133 -6.71 4.66 19.79
N SER A 134 -5.70 5.19 20.48
CA SER A 134 -4.57 5.89 19.85
C SER A 134 -3.62 4.99 19.05
N GLY A 135 -3.68 3.67 19.29
CA GLY A 135 -2.92 2.63 18.62
C GLY A 135 -3.66 1.92 17.50
N SER A 136 -4.92 2.28 17.21
CA SER A 136 -5.73 1.60 16.19
C SER A 136 -5.04 1.64 14.82
N LYS A 137 -4.65 0.46 14.34
CA LYS A 137 -3.95 0.29 13.06
C LYS A 137 -4.82 0.74 11.89
N GLU A 138 -6.11 0.43 11.94
CA GLU A 138 -7.13 0.82 10.97
C GLU A 138 -7.23 2.34 10.89
N ALA A 139 -7.29 3.04 12.03
CA ALA A 139 -7.39 4.49 12.05
C ALA A 139 -6.10 5.18 11.59
N LEU A 140 -4.92 4.65 11.98
CA LEU A 140 -3.62 5.13 11.50
C LEU A 140 -3.46 4.93 9.99
N TYR A 141 -3.90 3.80 9.46
CA TYR A 141 -3.87 3.51 8.04
C TYR A 141 -4.83 4.41 7.26
N ALA A 142 -6.08 4.55 7.69
CA ALA A 142 -7.04 5.46 7.08
C ALA A 142 -6.55 6.91 7.08
N LYS A 143 -5.90 7.34 8.17
CA LYS A 143 -5.22 8.63 8.26
C LYS A 143 -4.17 8.80 7.16
N THR A 144 -3.30 7.81 6.98
CA THR A 144 -2.28 7.82 5.93
C THR A 144 -2.92 7.97 4.55
N MET A 145 -3.94 7.16 4.26
CA MET A 145 -4.59 7.17 2.95
C MET A 145 -5.24 8.52 2.64
N ILE A 146 -5.99 9.11 3.59
CA ILE A 146 -6.63 10.42 3.41
C ILE A 146 -5.58 11.54 3.22
N MET A 147 -4.43 11.44 3.88
CA MET A 147 -3.34 12.41 3.77
C MET A 147 -2.61 12.32 2.43
N LEU A 148 -2.34 11.10 1.96
CA LEU A 148 -1.64 10.86 0.70
C LEU A 148 -2.58 10.94 -0.52
N ASP A 149 -3.88 11.10 -0.28
CA ASP A 149 -4.85 11.24 -1.35
C ASP A 149 -4.82 12.64 -1.99
N PHE A 150 -4.82 12.61 -3.33
CA PHE A 150 -4.84 13.73 -4.26
C PHE A 150 -3.87 14.89 -3.94
N GLU A 151 -2.75 14.94 -4.67
CA GLU A 151 -1.76 16.04 -4.63
C GLU A 151 -1.41 16.46 -3.19
N PRO A 152 -0.80 15.56 -2.39
CA PRO A 152 -0.53 15.83 -0.98
C PRO A 152 0.45 17.00 -0.83
N THR A 153 0.15 17.90 0.11
CA THR A 153 1.09 18.96 0.50
C THR A 153 2.23 18.34 1.32
N THR A 154 3.33 19.08 1.46
CA THR A 154 4.45 18.68 2.34
C THR A 154 3.98 18.38 3.78
N ASP A 155 2.99 19.12 4.27
CA ASP A 155 2.41 18.91 5.59
C ASP A 155 1.58 17.63 5.68
N ASP A 156 0.84 17.29 4.63
CA ASP A 156 0.10 16.02 4.57
C ASP A 156 1.05 14.83 4.56
N VAL A 157 2.11 14.89 3.74
CA VAL A 157 3.14 13.86 3.69
C VAL A 157 3.80 13.70 5.06
N ARG A 158 4.15 14.80 5.73
CA ARG A 158 4.70 14.78 7.09
C ARG A 158 3.75 14.13 8.11
N VAL A 159 2.44 14.38 8.01
CA VAL A 159 1.44 13.76 8.89
C VAL A 159 1.27 12.27 8.57
N ALA A 160 1.25 11.90 7.29
CA ALA A 160 1.19 10.51 6.82
C ALA A 160 2.40 9.71 7.28
N LYS A 161 3.63 10.24 7.10
CA LYS A 161 4.88 9.63 7.58
C LYS A 161 4.80 9.26 9.05
N ARG A 162 4.32 10.17 9.91
CA ARG A 162 4.17 9.90 11.35
C ARG A 162 3.18 8.79 11.66
N ALA A 163 2.08 8.70 10.90
CA ALA A 163 1.10 7.63 11.05
C ALA A 163 1.67 6.29 10.58
N LEU A 164 2.34 6.26 9.43
CA LEU A 164 3.05 5.09 8.90
C LEU A 164 4.12 4.58 9.86
N PHE A 165 4.94 5.45 10.46
CA PHE A 165 5.92 5.03 11.46
C PHE A 165 5.29 4.29 12.63
N ARG A 166 4.23 4.86 13.22
CA ARG A 166 3.52 4.20 14.33
C ARG A 166 2.93 2.86 13.91
N LEU A 167 2.42 2.79 12.68
CA LEU A 167 1.84 1.58 12.13
C LEU A 167 2.91 0.49 11.95
N LEU A 168 4.04 0.81 11.33
CA LEU A 168 5.16 -0.10 11.12
C LEU A 168 5.84 -0.54 12.44
N GLU A 169 5.88 0.34 13.44
CA GLU A 169 6.36 0.00 14.80
C GLU A 169 5.43 -1.00 15.51
N THR A 170 4.14 -0.97 15.19
CA THR A 170 3.13 -1.84 15.83
C THR A 170 2.98 -3.17 15.08
N ASP A 171 2.93 -3.11 13.76
CA ASP A 171 2.74 -4.25 12.86
C ASP A 171 3.32 -3.90 11.49
N PHE A 172 4.53 -4.40 11.24
CA PHE A 172 5.29 -4.12 10.02
C PHE A 172 4.58 -4.64 8.75
N THR A 173 3.76 -5.68 8.91
CA THR A 173 3.02 -6.34 7.81
C THR A 173 1.61 -5.81 7.63
N TYR A 174 1.22 -4.77 8.37
CA TYR A 174 -0.14 -4.28 8.32
C TYR A 174 -0.48 -3.72 6.91
N ARG A 175 -1.25 -4.50 6.16
CA ARG A 175 -1.66 -4.21 4.77
C ARG A 175 -0.44 -3.87 3.89
N ASP A 176 -0.50 -2.78 3.16
CA ASP A 176 0.55 -2.24 2.30
C ASP A 176 1.28 -1.04 2.95
N ALA A 177 1.24 -0.90 4.28
CA ALA A 177 1.86 0.24 4.98
C ALA A 177 3.34 0.44 4.63
N TYR A 178 4.11 -0.66 4.56
CA TYR A 178 5.51 -0.61 4.15
C TYR A 178 5.68 -0.13 2.70
N ARG A 179 4.81 -0.58 1.78
CA ARG A 179 4.81 -0.15 0.37
C ARG A 179 4.41 1.32 0.24
N LEU A 180 3.43 1.80 1.00
CA LEU A 180 3.09 3.23 1.06
C LEU A 180 4.29 4.07 1.54
N TRP A 181 4.98 3.60 2.58
CA TRP A 181 6.21 4.25 3.07
C TRP A 181 7.30 4.28 1.99
N ARG A 182 7.54 3.15 1.32
CA ARG A 182 8.66 3.01 0.38
C ARG A 182 8.44 3.70 -0.96
N ASP A 183 7.24 3.54 -1.51
CA ASP A 183 6.96 3.84 -2.92
C ASP A 183 6.20 5.17 -3.09
N VAL A 184 5.51 5.65 -2.05
CA VAL A 184 4.72 6.89 -2.12
C VAL A 184 5.41 8.05 -1.42
N VAL A 185 6.16 7.80 -0.35
CA VAL A 185 6.86 8.84 0.40
C VAL A 185 8.25 9.07 -0.21
N MET A 186 8.36 10.11 -1.03
CA MET A 186 9.60 10.39 -1.79
C MET A 186 10.67 11.14 -0.98
N ASP A 187 10.27 12.00 -0.05
CA ASP A 187 11.16 12.94 0.66
C ASP A 187 11.72 12.36 1.98
N ARG A 188 12.15 11.09 1.98
CA ARG A 188 12.65 10.41 3.18
C ARG A 188 14.05 10.91 3.55
N THR A 189 14.27 11.18 4.84
CA THR A 189 15.62 11.46 5.35
C THR A 189 16.38 10.17 5.65
N ASP A 190 17.71 10.19 5.65
CA ASP A 190 18.54 9.01 5.99
C ASP A 190 18.20 8.46 7.37
N LYS A 191 17.88 9.33 8.34
CA LYS A 191 17.46 8.94 9.68
C LYS A 191 16.13 8.18 9.66
N GLU A 192 15.21 8.61 8.81
CA GLU A 192 13.91 7.96 8.63
C GLU A 192 14.04 6.59 7.96
N ILE A 193 14.88 6.49 6.92
CA ILE A 193 15.20 5.22 6.24
C ILE A 193 15.81 4.24 7.24
N ARG A 194 16.91 4.61 7.91
CA ARG A 194 17.56 3.76 8.93
C ARG A 194 16.60 3.29 10.03
N LYS A 195 15.62 4.11 10.40
CA LYS A 195 14.61 3.74 11.39
C LYS A 195 13.69 2.63 10.86
N VAL A 196 13.19 2.74 9.63
CA VAL A 196 12.36 1.69 9.01
C VAL A 196 13.19 0.44 8.71
N ASP A 197 14.43 0.59 8.26
CA ASP A 197 15.34 -0.54 7.98
C ASP A 197 15.56 -1.41 9.22
N LYS A 198 15.64 -0.80 10.41
CA LYS A 198 15.76 -1.55 11.66
C LYS A 198 14.54 -2.44 11.90
N LEU A 199 13.33 -1.94 11.60
CA LEU A 199 12.09 -2.72 11.71
C LEU A 199 12.03 -3.81 10.63
N LEU A 200 12.41 -3.46 9.41
CA LEU A 200 12.47 -4.39 8.27
C LEU A 200 13.46 -5.54 8.52
N ALA A 201 14.67 -5.23 8.99
CA ALA A 201 15.68 -6.24 9.31
C ALA A 201 15.18 -7.21 10.39
N ALA A 202 14.57 -6.70 11.47
CA ALA A 202 13.99 -7.54 12.51
C ALA A 202 12.85 -8.44 11.98
N TYR A 203 12.05 -7.95 11.04
CA TYR A 203 11.06 -8.77 10.35
C TYR A 203 11.72 -9.86 9.49
N LEU A 204 12.73 -9.51 8.70
CA LEU A 204 13.44 -10.43 7.79
C LEU A 204 14.24 -11.51 8.53
N ASP A 205 14.66 -11.26 9.77
CA ASP A 205 15.30 -12.28 10.63
C ASP A 205 14.34 -13.44 10.94
N THR A 206 13.03 -13.19 10.93
CA THR A 206 11.99 -14.21 11.15
C THR A 206 11.30 -14.67 9.86
N HIS A 207 11.53 -13.98 8.73
CA HIS A 207 10.95 -14.26 7.41
C HIS A 207 12.04 -14.25 6.32
N PRO A 208 12.97 -15.20 6.36
CA PRO A 208 14.12 -15.24 5.43
C PRO A 208 13.71 -15.51 3.97
N ASP A 209 12.48 -15.95 3.72
CA ASP A 209 11.88 -16.17 2.40
C ASP A 209 11.38 -14.88 1.73
N SER A 210 11.34 -13.76 2.45
CA SER A 210 10.88 -12.45 1.94
C SER A 210 11.94 -11.75 1.06
N ALA A 211 12.37 -12.42 0.00
CA ALA A 211 13.47 -12.02 -0.89
C ALA A 211 13.32 -10.58 -1.46
N SER A 212 12.11 -10.21 -1.91
CA SER A 212 11.84 -8.87 -2.44
C SER A 212 12.05 -7.76 -1.41
N TRP A 213 11.72 -8.01 -0.14
CA TRP A 213 11.89 -7.05 0.95
C TRP A 213 13.34 -6.97 1.42
N ARG A 214 14.10 -8.06 1.29
CA ARG A 214 15.55 -8.04 1.51
C ARG A 214 16.29 -7.27 0.43
N LEU A 215 15.88 -7.41 -0.84
CA LEU A 215 16.35 -6.53 -1.91
C LEU A 215 16.02 -5.07 -1.62
N ASP A 216 14.85 -4.80 -1.05
CA ASP A 216 14.48 -3.46 -0.65
C ASP A 216 15.41 -2.88 0.43
N LEU A 217 15.77 -3.70 1.43
CA LEU A 217 16.77 -3.35 2.45
C LEU A 217 18.14 -3.09 1.84
N ALA A 218 18.60 -3.90 0.89
CA ALA A 218 19.90 -3.71 0.23
C ALA A 218 19.98 -2.33 -0.48
N TRP A 219 18.90 -1.91 -1.13
CA TRP A 219 18.81 -0.57 -1.71
C TRP A 219 18.89 0.53 -0.65
N ASP A 220 18.22 0.36 0.49
CA ASP A 220 18.26 1.35 1.57
C ASP A 220 19.67 1.44 2.17
N ARG A 221 20.39 0.32 2.32
CA ARG A 221 21.81 0.29 2.71
C ARG A 221 22.71 1.02 1.72
N TYR A 222 22.48 0.87 0.42
CA TYR A 222 23.21 1.65 -0.59
C TYR A 222 22.99 3.15 -0.42
N LEU A 223 21.73 3.57 -0.23
CA LEU A 223 21.35 4.98 -0.15
C LEU A 223 21.89 5.67 1.10
N VAL A 224 21.84 5.01 2.26
CA VAL A 224 22.14 5.65 3.54
C VAL A 224 23.48 5.27 4.14
N GLU A 225 24.11 4.18 3.70
CA GLU A 225 25.36 3.66 4.25
C GLU A 225 26.48 3.66 3.22
N SER A 226 26.57 2.62 2.39
CA SER A 226 27.66 2.48 1.40
C SER A 226 27.34 1.39 0.37
N ALA A 227 28.05 1.45 -0.76
CA ALA A 227 28.07 0.37 -1.75
C ALA A 227 28.43 -1.00 -1.15
N GLN A 228 29.38 -1.05 -0.22
CA GLN A 228 29.78 -2.33 0.40
C GLN A 228 28.66 -2.94 1.24
N ALA A 229 27.99 -2.14 2.07
CA ALA A 229 26.86 -2.62 2.89
C ALA A 229 25.72 -3.20 2.04
N ALA A 230 25.45 -2.59 0.87
CA ALA A 230 24.48 -3.10 -0.08
C ALA A 230 24.90 -4.44 -0.71
N LEU A 231 26.18 -4.57 -1.08
CA LEU A 231 26.73 -5.82 -1.62
C LEU A 231 26.70 -6.96 -0.58
N ASP A 232 26.95 -6.67 0.69
CA ASP A 232 26.87 -7.65 1.78
C ASP A 232 25.43 -8.16 1.95
N GLU A 233 24.43 -7.27 1.90
CA GLU A 233 23.01 -7.66 1.98
C GLU A 233 22.56 -8.44 0.74
N LEU A 234 23.04 -8.08 -0.46
CA LEU A 234 22.78 -8.85 -1.68
C LEU A 234 23.40 -10.25 -1.62
N ALA A 235 24.61 -10.39 -1.08
CA ALA A 235 25.22 -11.70 -0.87
C ALA A 235 24.40 -12.55 0.13
N ALA A 236 23.87 -11.93 1.19
CA ALA A 236 22.95 -12.61 2.11
C ALA A 236 21.67 -13.06 1.41
N LEU A 237 21.08 -12.21 0.56
CA LEU A 237 19.92 -12.55 -0.27
C LEU A 237 20.19 -13.75 -1.19
N GLU A 238 21.30 -13.75 -1.92
CA GLU A 238 21.66 -14.85 -2.83
C GLU A 238 21.89 -16.17 -2.09
N ASN A 239 22.46 -16.11 -0.87
CA ASN A 239 22.65 -17.30 -0.04
C ASN A 239 21.33 -17.86 0.51
N LEU A 240 20.42 -16.99 0.93
CA LEU A 240 19.13 -17.38 1.52
C LEU A 240 18.09 -17.76 0.47
N ASN A 241 18.14 -17.13 -0.70
CA ASN A 241 17.15 -17.27 -1.78
C ASN A 241 17.85 -17.40 -3.15
N PRO A 242 18.60 -18.49 -3.41
CA PRO A 242 19.39 -18.64 -4.65
C PRO A 242 18.54 -18.65 -5.93
N GLU A 243 17.27 -19.05 -5.84
CA GLU A 243 16.32 -19.04 -6.95
C GLU A 243 15.71 -17.65 -7.22
N PHE A 244 15.91 -16.68 -6.32
CA PHE A 244 15.35 -15.35 -6.48
C PHE A 244 16.17 -14.58 -7.52
N SER A 245 15.59 -14.40 -8.70
CA SER A 245 16.17 -13.60 -9.79
C SER A 245 15.29 -12.39 -10.06
N HIS A 246 15.88 -11.18 -9.94
CA HIS A 246 15.17 -9.93 -10.14
C HIS A 246 16.12 -8.87 -10.76
N PRO A 247 15.69 -8.09 -11.78
CA PRO A 247 16.54 -7.08 -12.42
C PRO A 247 17.19 -6.09 -11.44
N ASP A 248 16.44 -5.65 -10.43
CA ASP A 248 16.93 -4.73 -9.41
C ASP A 248 18.16 -5.24 -8.62
N GLN A 249 18.40 -6.56 -8.54
CA GLN A 249 19.64 -7.09 -7.94
C GLN A 249 20.86 -6.73 -8.79
N LEU A 250 20.78 -6.98 -10.10
CA LEU A 250 21.85 -6.67 -11.06
C LEU A 250 22.04 -5.16 -11.21
N LEU A 251 20.94 -4.40 -11.21
CA LEU A 251 20.98 -2.94 -11.22
C LEU A 251 21.66 -2.38 -9.96
N LEU A 252 21.37 -2.91 -8.77
CA LEU A 252 22.03 -2.47 -7.54
C LEU A 252 23.53 -2.83 -7.55
N LYS A 253 23.89 -4.04 -7.99
CA LYS A 253 25.29 -4.44 -8.16
C LYS A 253 26.02 -3.52 -9.13
N SER A 254 25.38 -3.14 -10.24
CA SER A 254 26.00 -2.22 -11.22
C SER A 254 26.29 -0.86 -10.58
N ARG A 255 25.33 -0.28 -9.84
CA ARG A 255 25.51 0.98 -9.11
C ARG A 255 26.69 0.93 -8.13
N CYS A 256 26.80 -0.15 -7.36
CA CYS A 256 27.93 -0.36 -6.45
C CYS A 256 29.27 -0.40 -7.21
N ARG A 257 29.33 -1.02 -8.39
CA ARG A 257 30.54 -1.04 -9.23
C ARG A 257 30.90 0.34 -9.76
N LEU A 258 29.90 1.11 -10.21
CA LEU A 258 30.10 2.48 -10.67
C LEU A 258 30.69 3.36 -9.56
N GLU A 259 30.18 3.28 -8.34
CA GLU A 259 30.71 4.03 -7.19
C GLU A 259 32.17 3.65 -6.86
N SER A 260 32.55 2.39 -7.07
CA SER A 260 33.94 1.92 -6.92
C SER A 260 34.86 2.28 -8.10
N GLY A 261 34.33 2.91 -9.16
CA GLY A 261 35.08 3.28 -10.37
C GLY A 261 35.25 2.16 -11.40
N ASP A 262 34.65 0.99 -11.19
CA ASP A 262 34.68 -0.15 -12.13
C ASP A 262 33.58 0.01 -13.19
N THR A 263 33.86 0.84 -14.20
CA THR A 263 32.91 1.18 -15.27
C THR A 263 32.59 0.01 -16.19
N LEU A 264 33.52 -0.92 -16.39
CA LEU A 264 33.32 -2.10 -17.22
C LEU A 264 32.36 -3.09 -16.55
N ALA A 265 32.56 -3.38 -15.26
CA ALA A 265 31.63 -4.24 -14.52
C ALA A 265 30.26 -3.59 -14.37
N PHE A 266 30.20 -2.27 -14.15
CA PHE A 266 28.95 -1.51 -14.17
C PHE A 266 28.17 -1.74 -15.47
N GLN A 267 28.80 -1.50 -16.62
CA GLN A 267 28.14 -1.63 -17.92
C GLN A 267 27.63 -3.06 -18.17
N SER A 268 28.47 -4.05 -17.88
CA SER A 268 28.09 -5.46 -18.04
C SER A 268 26.89 -5.85 -17.18
N LEU A 269 26.88 -5.46 -15.89
CA LEU A 269 25.78 -5.77 -14.97
C LEU A 269 24.51 -5.00 -15.32
N TYR A 270 24.63 -3.75 -15.74
CA TYR A 270 23.49 -2.94 -16.17
C TYR A 270 22.79 -3.59 -17.38
N TRP A 271 23.53 -4.01 -18.40
CA TRP A 271 22.96 -4.71 -19.55
C TRP A 271 22.30 -6.04 -19.19
N GLN A 272 22.90 -6.81 -18.29
CA GLN A 272 22.26 -8.02 -17.77
C GLN A 272 20.94 -7.70 -17.05
N ALA A 273 20.88 -6.60 -16.29
CA ALA A 273 19.65 -6.14 -15.64
C ALA A 273 18.57 -5.78 -16.68
N VAL A 274 18.92 -5.06 -17.74
CA VAL A 274 18.01 -4.70 -18.85
C VAL A 274 17.50 -5.95 -19.57
N ASP A 275 18.37 -6.93 -19.83
CA ASP A 275 17.98 -8.19 -20.47
C ASP A 275 17.02 -9.00 -19.61
N LEU A 276 17.30 -9.11 -18.31
CA LEU A 276 16.41 -9.80 -17.36
C LEU A 276 15.07 -9.07 -17.22
N ALA A 277 15.06 -7.73 -17.25
CA ALA A 277 13.82 -6.94 -17.25
C ALA A 277 12.99 -7.18 -18.53
N GLY A 278 13.64 -7.33 -19.69
CA GLY A 278 12.97 -7.72 -20.93
C GLY A 278 12.31 -9.10 -20.89
N GLN A 279 12.86 -10.02 -20.10
CA GLN A 279 12.31 -11.36 -19.91
C GLN A 279 11.17 -11.40 -18.88
N THR A 280 11.26 -10.57 -17.83
CA THR A 280 10.34 -10.59 -16.68
C THR A 280 9.25 -9.51 -16.74
N GLY A 281 9.39 -8.51 -17.62
CA GLY A 281 8.53 -7.33 -17.69
C GLY A 281 8.76 -6.30 -16.57
N GLN A 282 9.77 -6.50 -15.71
CA GLN A 282 10.02 -5.68 -14.51
C GLN A 282 10.99 -4.53 -14.81
N PHE A 283 10.46 -3.41 -15.31
CA PHE A 283 11.26 -2.24 -15.68
C PHE A 283 11.23 -1.08 -14.68
N ASP A 284 10.38 -1.13 -13.65
CA ASP A 284 10.01 0.06 -12.86
C ASP A 284 11.21 0.84 -12.29
N ARG A 285 12.19 0.15 -11.69
CA ARG A 285 13.37 0.81 -11.12
C ARG A 285 14.40 1.22 -12.17
N LEU A 286 14.62 0.39 -13.20
CA LEU A 286 15.48 0.74 -14.34
C LEU A 286 15.03 2.04 -15.00
N ILE A 287 13.72 2.21 -15.20
CA ILE A 287 13.14 3.44 -15.75
C ILE A 287 13.36 4.61 -14.80
N THR A 288 13.09 4.41 -13.50
CA THR A 288 13.25 5.48 -12.50
C THR A 288 14.68 6.01 -12.47
N GLU A 289 15.66 5.10 -12.60
CA GLU A 289 17.08 5.45 -12.65
C GLU A 289 17.46 6.15 -13.96
N ALA A 290 17.07 5.58 -15.10
CA ALA A 290 17.38 6.14 -16.41
C ALA A 290 16.68 7.48 -16.67
N ALA A 291 15.50 7.71 -16.08
CA ALA A 291 14.75 8.96 -16.19
C ALA A 291 15.53 10.20 -15.69
N THR A 292 16.57 10.00 -14.86
CA THR A 292 17.43 11.10 -14.40
C THR A 292 18.32 11.67 -15.51
N ILE A 293 18.55 10.92 -16.58
CA ILE A 293 19.39 11.31 -17.74
C ILE A 293 18.60 11.44 -19.05
N PHE A 294 17.32 11.06 -19.05
CA PHE A 294 16.46 11.19 -20.23
C PHE A 294 16.15 12.65 -20.56
N THR A 295 16.15 12.96 -21.85
CA THR A 295 15.46 14.15 -22.36
C THR A 295 13.94 13.92 -22.34
N PRO A 296 13.10 14.97 -22.40
CA PRO A 296 11.66 14.81 -22.56
C PRO A 296 11.27 13.94 -23.76
N GLU A 297 12.00 14.05 -24.88
CA GLU A 297 11.78 13.24 -26.09
C GLU A 297 12.10 11.76 -25.84
N ASP A 298 13.12 11.45 -25.04
CA ASP A 298 13.48 10.08 -24.67
C ASP A 298 12.43 9.45 -23.77
N GLN A 299 11.90 10.23 -22.82
CA GLN A 299 10.78 9.80 -21.98
C GLN A 299 9.55 9.46 -22.83
N ASP A 300 9.19 10.30 -23.81
CA ASP A 300 8.06 10.05 -24.71
C ASP A 300 8.27 8.79 -25.56
N ARG A 301 9.48 8.61 -26.12
CA ARG A 301 9.84 7.41 -26.88
C ARG A 301 9.75 6.15 -26.03
N PHE A 302 10.21 6.20 -24.79
CA PHE A 302 10.08 5.08 -23.86
C PHE A 302 8.62 4.80 -23.52
N GLU A 303 7.80 5.82 -23.25
CA GLU A 303 6.37 5.64 -22.96
C GLU A 303 5.60 5.04 -24.16
N GLN A 304 6.04 5.31 -25.39
CA GLN A 304 5.51 4.71 -26.62
C GLN A 304 5.97 3.26 -26.86
N ALA A 305 7.04 2.81 -26.19
CA ALA A 305 7.48 1.41 -26.25
C ALA A 305 6.53 0.53 -25.42
N VAL A 306 5.42 0.11 -26.03
CA VAL A 306 4.39 -0.69 -25.35
C VAL A 306 4.86 -2.10 -25.03
N ALA A 307 5.64 -2.71 -25.93
CA ALA A 307 6.17 -4.07 -25.76
C ALA A 307 7.48 -4.09 -24.97
N ASP A 308 7.66 -5.11 -24.13
CA ASP A 308 8.85 -5.26 -23.28
C ASP A 308 10.15 -5.34 -24.09
N GLY A 309 10.13 -6.04 -25.23
CA GLY A 309 11.29 -6.08 -26.14
C GLY A 309 11.63 -4.72 -26.77
N ALA A 310 10.65 -3.82 -26.94
CA ALA A 310 10.91 -2.45 -27.40
C ALA A 310 11.53 -1.59 -26.29
N ARG A 311 11.09 -1.77 -25.03
CA ARG A 311 11.68 -1.10 -23.85
C ARG A 311 13.11 -1.57 -23.60
N GLN A 312 13.35 -2.87 -23.70
CA GLN A 312 14.70 -3.46 -23.60
C GLN A 312 15.64 -2.86 -24.65
N LYS A 313 15.24 -2.84 -25.93
CA LYS A 313 16.04 -2.24 -27.01
C LYS A 313 16.32 -0.76 -26.78
N PHE A 314 15.33 -0.02 -26.27
CA PHE A 314 15.49 1.38 -25.94
C PHE A 314 16.56 1.58 -24.85
N LEU A 315 16.47 0.82 -23.75
CA LEU A 315 17.42 0.92 -22.63
C LEU A 315 18.83 0.42 -22.95
N HIS A 316 19.01 -0.41 -23.99
CA HIS A 316 20.34 -0.77 -24.49
C HIS A 316 21.01 0.34 -25.29
N PHE A 317 20.23 1.25 -25.87
CA PHE A 317 20.73 2.37 -26.68
C PHE A 317 21.17 3.56 -25.82
N PHE A 318 20.70 3.61 -24.57
CA PHE A 318 20.95 4.66 -23.58
C PHE A 318 22.02 4.22 -22.57
#